data_AF-A0A7C5PN37-F1
#
_entry.id   AF-A0A7C5PN37-F1
#
_cell.length_a   1.000
_cell.length_b   1.000
_cell.length_c   1.000
_cell.angle_alpha   90.00
_cell.angle_beta   90.00
_cell.angle_gamma   90.00
#
_symmetry.space_group_name_H-M   'P 1'
#
loop_
_entity.id
_entity.type
_entity.pdbx_description
1 polymer ?
#
loop_
_entity_poly.entity_id
_entity_poly.type
_entity_poly.pdbx_seq_one_letter_code
_entity_poly.pdbx_strand_id
1 'polypeptide(L)'
;MKTIGFFHYQVGRTDGVSLELAKWRQVFDQMGHRTWLFGGDVGDSDGILIPEMFHHTPVAERLQRATWRSLDEYNGDEAAYRRDLFQQTDLLEHKFKAQIEEKGIDLL
;
A
#
# COMPACT_ATOMS: atom_id res chain seq x y z
N MET A 1 14.71 10.43 -18.15
CA MET A 1 13.27 10.32 -17.86
C MET A 1 13.00 8.94 -17.29
N LYS A 2 12.22 8.85 -16.21
CA LYS A 2 11.88 7.60 -15.49
C LYS A 2 10.41 7.63 -15.08
N THR A 3 9.81 6.48 -14.91
CA THR A 3 8.48 6.28 -14.34
C THR A 3 8.61 5.83 -12.89
N ILE A 4 8.06 6.61 -11.96
CA ILE A 4 8.22 6.43 -10.51
C ILE A 4 6.85 6.13 -9.90
N GLY A 5 6.75 5.08 -9.09
CA GLY A 5 5.54 4.76 -8.32
C GLY A 5 5.70 5.08 -6.84
N PHE A 6 4.77 5.85 -6.29
CA PHE A 6 4.63 6.10 -4.85
C PHE A 6 3.57 5.18 -4.27
N PHE A 7 3.94 4.32 -3.32
CA PHE A 7 3.03 3.42 -2.63
C PHE A 7 2.93 3.81 -1.15
N HIS A 8 1.72 4.07 -0.67
CA HIS A 8 1.46 4.32 0.75
C HIS A 8 0.06 3.84 1.13
N TYR A 9 -0.18 3.42 2.38
CA TYR A 9 -1.48 2.86 2.76
C TYR A 9 -2.64 3.87 2.66
N GLN A 10 -2.33 5.17 2.74
CA GLN A 10 -3.27 6.28 2.63
C GLN A 10 -2.62 7.47 1.93
N VAL A 11 -3.31 8.08 0.98
CA VAL A 11 -2.82 9.22 0.21
C VAL A 11 -3.94 10.23 0.00
N GLY A 12 -3.62 11.45 -0.44
CA GLY A 12 -4.64 12.44 -0.80
C GLY A 12 -5.44 13.00 0.38
N ARG A 13 -4.88 12.94 1.60
CA ARG A 13 -5.44 13.58 2.80
C ARG A 13 -4.64 14.84 3.17
N THR A 14 -5.03 15.49 4.25
CA THR A 14 -4.36 16.67 4.81
C THR A 14 -3.30 16.32 5.86
N ASP A 15 -2.94 15.04 5.99
CA ASP A 15 -1.85 14.62 6.88
C ASP A 15 -0.48 14.95 6.28
N GLY A 16 0.55 14.98 7.13
CA GLY A 16 1.90 15.35 6.71
C GLY A 16 2.48 14.47 5.60
N VAL A 17 2.20 13.17 5.60
CA VAL A 17 2.75 12.24 4.60
C VAL A 17 2.09 12.47 3.24
N SER A 18 0.77 12.64 3.20
CA SER A 18 0.06 12.98 1.96
C SER A 18 0.56 14.28 1.32
N LEU A 19 0.83 15.30 2.14
CA LEU A 19 1.36 16.58 1.67
C LEU A 19 2.79 16.45 1.14
N GLU A 20 3.66 15.66 1.79
CA GLU A 20 5.00 15.39 1.30
C GLU A 20 4.99 14.59 0.00
N LEU A 21 4.12 13.57 -0.13
CA LEU A 21 3.93 12.83 -1.37
C LEU A 21 3.53 13.75 -2.53
N ALA A 22 2.61 14.70 -2.29
CA ALA A 22 2.19 15.67 -3.31
C ALA A 22 3.35 16.58 -3.76
N LYS A 23 4.16 17.07 -2.81
CA LYS A 23 5.36 17.89 -3.12
C LYS A 23 6.37 17.10 -3.94
N TRP A 24 6.68 15.86 -3.54
CA TRP A 24 7.65 15.04 -4.26
C TRP A 24 7.18 14.69 -5.67
N ARG A 25 5.89 14.36 -5.86
CA ARG A 25 5.33 14.16 -7.20
C ARG A 25 5.54 15.39 -8.08
N GLN A 26 5.21 16.57 -7.58
CA GLN A 26 5.42 17.83 -8.30
C GLN A 26 6.90 18.03 -8.69
N VAL A 27 7.84 17.79 -7.77
CA VAL A 27 9.28 17.93 -8.05
C VAL A 27 9.72 16.96 -9.16
N PHE A 28 9.34 15.68 -9.08
CA PHE A 28 9.74 14.70 -10.09
C PHE A 28 9.09 14.96 -11.45
N ASP A 29 7.81 15.37 -11.48
CA ASP A 29 7.13 15.74 -12.72
C ASP A 29 7.81 16.97 -13.37
N GLN A 30 8.24 17.96 -12.58
CA GLN A 30 8.99 19.13 -13.06
C GLN A 30 10.39 18.77 -13.59
N MET A 31 11.01 17.71 -13.05
CA MET A 31 12.27 17.14 -13.56
C MET A 31 12.07 16.29 -14.83
N GLY A 32 10.83 16.18 -15.33
CA GLY A 32 10.50 15.41 -16.53
C GLY A 32 10.38 13.90 -16.30
N HIS A 33 10.15 13.47 -15.05
CA HIS A 33 9.75 12.10 -14.75
C HIS A 33 8.22 11.95 -14.87
N ARG A 34 7.74 10.71 -14.94
CA ARG A 34 6.31 10.40 -14.83
C ARG A 34 6.06 9.79 -13.46
N THR A 35 5.11 10.33 -12.70
CA THR A 35 4.78 9.79 -11.38
C THR A 35 3.40 9.12 -11.35
N TRP A 36 3.30 8.08 -10.54
CA TRP A 36 2.05 7.41 -10.19
C TRP A 36 1.91 7.31 -8.68
N LEU A 37 0.69 7.39 -8.17
CA LEU A 37 0.40 7.31 -6.74
C LEU A 37 -0.56 6.15 -6.50
N PHE A 38 -0.25 5.31 -5.54
CA PHE A 38 -1.03 4.14 -5.15
C PHE A 38 -1.33 4.18 -3.66
N GLY A 39 -2.56 3.86 -3.27
CA GLY A 39 -2.86 3.68 -1.86
C GLY A 39 -4.15 2.93 -1.55
N GLY A 40 -4.29 2.52 -0.29
CA GLY A 40 -5.48 1.82 0.21
C GLY A 40 -6.65 2.73 0.53
N ASP A 41 -6.36 4.01 0.72
CA ASP A 41 -7.32 5.12 0.74
C ASP A 41 -6.69 6.25 -0.08
N VAL A 42 -7.40 6.73 -1.10
CA VAL A 42 -6.86 7.74 -2.04
C VAL A 42 -7.37 9.15 -1.77
N GLY A 43 -8.25 9.33 -0.77
CA GLY A 43 -8.79 10.64 -0.41
C GLY A 43 -9.30 11.43 -1.61
N ASP A 44 -8.88 12.69 -1.71
CA ASP A 44 -9.23 13.60 -2.82
C ASP A 44 -8.17 13.60 -3.95
N SER A 45 -7.22 12.67 -3.94
CA SER A 45 -6.16 12.59 -4.95
C SER A 45 -6.57 11.83 -6.22
N ASP A 46 -5.74 11.94 -7.26
CA ASP A 46 -5.82 11.15 -8.50
C ASP A 46 -5.16 9.75 -8.36
N GLY A 47 -4.93 9.28 -7.13
CA GLY A 47 -4.25 8.03 -6.85
C GLY A 47 -5.03 6.79 -7.30
N ILE A 48 -4.30 5.70 -7.52
CA ILE A 48 -4.84 4.38 -7.85
C ILE A 48 -5.11 3.61 -6.56
N LEU A 49 -6.37 3.18 -6.40
CA LEU A 49 -6.82 2.49 -5.20
C LEU A 49 -6.39 1.01 -5.20
N ILE A 50 -5.69 0.59 -4.16
CA ILE A 50 -5.38 -0.80 -3.82
C ILE A 50 -5.95 -1.06 -2.41
N PRO A 51 -7.23 -1.44 -2.27
CA PRO A 51 -7.95 -1.42 -0.98
C PRO A 51 -7.24 -2.20 0.14
N GLU A 52 -6.56 -3.29 -0.19
CA GLU A 52 -5.86 -4.16 0.76
C GLU A 52 -4.63 -3.52 1.38
N MET A 53 -4.13 -2.42 0.82
CA MET A 53 -3.09 -1.62 1.47
C MET A 53 -3.63 -0.89 2.70
N PHE A 54 -4.94 -0.69 2.82
CA PHE A 54 -5.50 0.08 3.92
C PHE A 54 -5.43 -0.71 5.23
N HIS A 55 -4.85 -0.09 6.26
CA HIS A 55 -4.57 -0.79 7.51
C HIS A 55 -5.80 -1.00 8.41
N HIS A 56 -6.93 -0.36 8.10
CA HIS A 56 -8.22 -0.58 8.78
C HIS A 56 -9.14 -1.56 8.03
N THR A 57 -8.59 -2.42 7.17
CA THR A 57 -9.37 -3.55 6.66
C THR A 57 -9.61 -4.57 7.79
N PRO A 58 -10.73 -5.31 7.77
CA PRO A 58 -10.99 -6.33 8.79
C PRO A 58 -9.87 -7.35 8.94
N VAL A 59 -9.19 -7.69 7.84
CA VAL A 59 -8.05 -8.62 7.84
C VAL A 59 -6.81 -7.98 8.47
N ALA A 60 -6.45 -6.74 8.08
CA ALA A 60 -5.30 -6.05 8.66
C ALA A 60 -5.47 -5.82 10.17
N GLU A 61 -6.66 -5.46 10.63
CA GLU A 61 -6.93 -5.27 12.06
C GLU A 61 -6.87 -6.59 12.84
N ARG A 62 -7.38 -7.70 12.27
CA ARG A 62 -7.24 -9.04 12.85
C ARG A 62 -5.77 -9.44 12.97
N LEU A 63 -4.99 -9.29 11.90
CA LEU A 63 -3.57 -9.60 11.89
C LEU A 63 -2.77 -8.72 12.87
N GLN A 64 -3.13 -7.43 12.97
CA GLN A 64 -2.54 -6.51 13.95
C GLN A 64 -2.80 -6.99 15.38
N ARG A 65 -4.05 -7.33 15.72
CA ARG A 65 -4.40 -7.85 17.06
C ARG A 65 -3.67 -9.16 17.35
N ALA A 66 -3.60 -10.06 16.37
CA ALA A 66 -2.88 -11.31 16.52
C ALA A 66 -1.38 -11.14 16.74
N THR A 67 -0.76 -10.20 16.01
CA THR A 67 0.67 -9.87 16.16
C THR A 67 0.98 -9.28 17.53
N TRP A 68 0.15 -8.33 18.00
CA TRP A 68 0.51 -7.47 19.12
C TRP A 68 -0.23 -7.76 20.42
N ARG A 69 -1.31 -8.55 20.40
CA ARG A 69 -2.14 -8.84 21.59
C ARG A 69 -2.23 -10.33 21.89
N SER A 70 -2.90 -11.11 21.06
CA SER A 70 -3.12 -12.55 21.29
C SER A 70 -3.61 -13.28 20.04
N LEU A 71 -3.33 -14.58 19.95
CA LEU A 71 -3.79 -15.46 18.87
C LEU A 71 -5.22 -15.99 19.08
N ASP A 72 -6.05 -15.33 19.89
CA ASP A 72 -7.38 -15.84 20.26
C ASP A 72 -8.31 -15.98 19.04
N GLU A 73 -8.24 -15.04 18.09
CA GLU A 73 -8.96 -15.11 16.81
C GLU A 73 -8.49 -16.29 15.92
N TYR A 74 -7.36 -16.91 16.27
CA TYR A 74 -6.81 -18.11 15.65
C TYR A 74 -6.83 -19.32 16.59
N ASN A 75 -7.53 -19.27 17.73
CA ASN A 75 -7.55 -20.32 18.76
C ASN A 75 -6.14 -20.75 19.24
N GLY A 76 -5.17 -19.83 19.24
CA GLY A 76 -3.78 -20.15 19.56
C GLY A 76 -3.00 -20.85 18.45
N ASP A 77 -3.58 -21.10 17.28
CA ASP A 77 -2.92 -21.74 16.14
C ASP A 77 -2.03 -20.72 15.38
N GLU A 78 -0.74 -20.72 15.72
CA GLU A 78 0.28 -19.92 15.03
C GLU A 78 0.37 -20.24 13.53
N ALA A 79 0.16 -21.50 13.14
CA ALA A 79 0.22 -21.88 11.73
C ALA A 79 -0.98 -21.32 10.95
N ALA A 80 -2.16 -21.22 11.56
CA ALA A 80 -3.31 -20.55 10.96
C ALA A 80 -3.08 -19.04 10.80
N TYR A 81 -2.55 -18.38 11.83
CA TYR A 81 -2.16 -16.97 11.76
C TYR A 81 -1.12 -16.74 10.64
N ARG A 82 -0.07 -17.55 10.60
CA ARG A 82 0.98 -17.47 9.58
C ARG A 82 0.43 -17.63 8.17
N ARG A 83 -0.50 -18.57 7.94
CA ARG A 83 -1.15 -18.74 6.63
C ARG A 83 -1.93 -17.49 6.22
N ASP A 84 -2.73 -16.91 7.11
CA ASP A 84 -3.52 -15.70 6.82
C ASP A 84 -2.63 -14.49 6.55
N LEU A 85 -1.54 -14.32 7.32
CA LEU A 85 -0.54 -13.29 7.08
C LEU A 85 0.09 -13.41 5.68
N PHE A 86 0.56 -14.61 5.30
CA PHE A 86 1.17 -14.82 3.99
C PHE A 86 0.17 -14.70 2.85
N GLN A 87 -1.10 -15.07 3.04
CA GLN A 87 -2.15 -14.82 2.05
C GLN A 87 -2.32 -13.32 1.75
N GLN A 88 -2.23 -12.45 2.77
CA GLN A 88 -2.26 -11.00 2.54
C GLN A 88 -0.99 -10.49 1.84
N THR A 89 0.17 -11.01 2.21
CA THR A 89 1.44 -10.68 1.54
C THR A 89 1.39 -11.05 0.06
N ASP A 90 0.97 -12.28 -0.27
CA ASP A 90 0.89 -12.77 -1.64
C ASP A 90 -0.10 -11.94 -2.48
N LEU A 91 -1.24 -11.56 -1.89
CA LEU A 91 -2.23 -10.71 -2.52
C LEU A 91 -1.66 -9.32 -2.85
N LEU A 92 -1.00 -8.67 -1.88
CA LEU A 92 -0.38 -7.36 -2.08
C LEU A 92 0.76 -7.44 -3.11
N GLU A 93 1.60 -8.47 -3.03
CA GLU A 93 2.69 -8.70 -3.98
C GLU A 93 2.16 -8.84 -5.41
N HIS A 94 1.12 -9.65 -5.60
CA HIS A 94 0.49 -9.82 -6.91
C HIS A 94 -0.04 -8.50 -7.46
N LYS A 95 -0.75 -7.71 -6.63
CA LYS A 95 -1.28 -6.42 -7.05
C LYS A 95 -0.19 -5.39 -7.35
N PHE A 96 0.87 -5.36 -6.54
CA PHE A 96 1.99 -4.44 -6.77
C PHE A 96 2.72 -4.78 -8.06
N LYS A 97 3.02 -6.05 -8.31
CA LYS A 97 3.61 -6.52 -9.57
C LYS A 97 2.75 -6.12 -10.77
N ALA A 98 1.45 -6.38 -10.70
CA ALA A 98 0.52 -5.99 -11.76
C ALA A 98 0.56 -4.48 -12.04
N GLN A 99 0.57 -3.64 -11.00
CA GLN A 99 0.64 -2.18 -11.18
C GLN A 99 2.01 -1.70 -11.67
N ILE A 100 3.10 -2.31 -11.21
CA ILE A 100 4.46 -2.03 -11.70
C ILE A 100 4.56 -2.30 -13.19
N GLU A 101 4.06 -3.46 -13.64
CA GLU A 101 4.03 -3.84 -15.05
C GLU A 101 3.10 -2.95 -15.87
N GLU A 102 1.85 -2.76 -15.42
CA GLU A 102 0.83 -1.99 -16.13
C GLU A 102 1.23 -0.53 -16.32
N LYS A 103 1.85 0.09 -15.29
CA LYS A 103 2.26 1.49 -15.32
C LYS A 103 3.68 1.70 -15.85
N GLY A 104 4.42 0.62 -16.10
CA GLY A 104 5.80 0.65 -16.58
C GLY A 104 6.73 1.35 -15.58
N ILE A 105 6.60 1.05 -14.29
CA ILE A 105 7.43 1.62 -13.23
C ILE A 105 8.87 1.08 -13.38
N ASP A 106 9.86 1.97 -13.37
CA ASP A 106 11.26 1.59 -13.44
C ASP A 106 11.72 0.93 -12.13
N LEU A 107 12.36 -0.24 -12.24
CA LEU A 107 13.05 -0.92 -11.14
C LEU A 107 14.56 -0.62 -11.22
N LEU A 108 15.23 -0.50 -10.06
CA LEU A 108 16.66 -0.20 -9.94
C LEU A 108 17.52 -1.47 -9.95
#